data_AF-A0A6N0DTZ2-F1
#
_entry.id   AF-A0A6N0DTZ2-F1
#
_cell.length_a   1.000
_cell.length_b   1.000
_cell.length_c   1.000
_cell.angle_alpha   90.00
_cell.angle_beta   90.00
_cell.angle_gamma   90.00
#
_symmetry.space_group_name_H-M   'P 1'
#
loop_
_entity.id
_entity.type
_entity.pdbx_description
1 polymer ?
#
loop_
_entity_poly.entity_id
_entity_poly.type
_entity_poly.pdbx_seq_one_letter_code
_entity_poly.pdbx_strand_id
1 'polypeptide(L)' 'MTTPIQLIVHKYGWVHQVLGVLGNTAFVVGSVMFLPRFPSWYSFAVWLFIVGSALMLIGALGRLAMDLVEPE' A
#
# COMPACT_ATOMS: atom_id res chain seq x y z
N MET A 1 -2.24 -3.00 31.20
CA MET A 1 -0.96 -3.53 30.69
C MET A 1 -1.09 -3.66 29.19
N THR A 2 -0.46 -2.79 28.41
CA THR A 2 -0.57 -2.75 26.95
C THR A 2 0.22 -3.93 26.37
N THR A 3 -0.39 -4.77 25.54
CA THR A 3 0.33 -5.89 24.92
C THR A 3 1.28 -5.37 23.82
N PRO A 4 2.37 -6.09 23.49
CA PRO A 4 3.29 -5.68 22.42
C PRO A 4 2.59 -5.46 21.08
N ILE A 5 1.53 -6.23 20.83
CA ILE A 5 0.66 -6.13 19.65
C ILE A 5 -0.06 -4.79 19.63
N GLN A 6 -0.69 -4.39 20.75
CA GLN A 6 -1.35 -3.08 20.85
C GLN A 6 -0.35 -1.94 20.65
N LEU A 7 0.90 -2.05 21.12
CA LEU A 7 1.91 -1.01 20.90
C LEU A 7 2.26 -0.86 19.41
N ILE A 8 2.33 -1.96 18.66
CA ILE A 8 2.61 -1.94 17.23
C ILE A 8 1.42 -1.37 16.44
N VAL A 9 0.22 -1.86 16.76
CA VAL A 9 -1.06 -1.51 16.12
C VAL A 9 -1.39 -0.03 16.34
N HIS A 10 -1.39 0.46 17.59
CA HIS A 10 -1.74 1.86 17.88
C HIS A 10 -0.65 2.86 17.48
N LYS A 11 0.63 2.57 17.74
CA LYS A 11 1.73 3.55 17.49
C LYS A 11 2.11 3.63 16.01
N TYR A 12 1.94 2.54 15.26
CA TYR A 12 2.31 2.46 13.84
C TYR A 12 1.10 2.26 12.91
N GLY A 13 -0.13 2.49 13.39
CA GLY A 13 -1.33 2.45 12.53
C GLY A 13 -1.23 3.37 11.31
N TRP A 14 -0.55 4.50 11.42
CA TRP A 14 -0.31 5.39 10.28
C TRP A 14 0.58 4.77 9.19
N VAL A 15 1.42 3.78 9.52
CA VAL A 15 2.37 3.17 8.58
C VAL A 15 1.63 2.42 7.48
N HIS A 16 0.67 1.56 7.82
CA HIS A 16 -0.09 0.81 6.81
C HIS A 16 -0.96 1.74 5.95
N GLN A 17 -1.44 2.86 6.51
CA GLN A 17 -2.18 3.87 5.76
C GLN A 17 -1.30 4.62 4.76
N VAL A 18 -0.11 5.06 5.19
CA VAL A 18 0.86 5.72 4.30
C VAL A 18 1.32 4.77 3.20
N LEU A 19 1.63 3.52 3.53
CA LEU A 19 1.97 2.49 2.52
C LEU A 19 0.82 2.30 1.53
N GLY A 20 -0.43 2.25 2.01
CA GLY A 20 -1.61 2.20 1.16
C GLY A 20 -1.70 3.39 0.21
N VAL A 21 -1.52 4.62 0.69
CA VAL A 21 -1.59 5.84 -0.14
C VAL A 21 -0.45 5.90 -1.16
N LEU A 22 0.79 5.60 -0.75
CA LEU A 22 1.93 5.54 -1.65
C LEU A 22 1.74 4.46 -2.72
N GLY A 23 1.25 3.29 -2.33
CA GLY A 23 0.92 2.20 -3.24
C GLY A 23 -0.12 2.59 -4.28
N ASN A 24 -1.24 3.16 -3.83
CA ASN A 24 -2.32 3.66 -4.70
C ASN A 24 -1.79 4.70 -5.69
N THR A 25 -0.98 5.64 -5.22
CA THR A 25 -0.40 6.70 -6.06
C THR A 25 0.51 6.10 -7.14
N ALA A 26 1.43 5.22 -6.76
CA ALA A 26 2.33 4.55 -7.70
C ALA A 26 1.55 3.73 -8.74
N PHE A 27 0.54 2.99 -8.30
CA PHE A 27 -0.31 2.21 -9.20
C PHE A 27 -1.06 3.07 -10.21
N VAL A 28 -1.64 4.20 -9.78
CA VAL A 28 -2.35 5.11 -10.70
C VAL A 28 -1.37 5.69 -11.73
N VAL A 29 -0.20 6.15 -11.29
CA VAL A 29 0.82 6.67 -12.20
C VAL A 29 1.29 5.59 -13.18
N GLY A 30 1.58 4.38 -12.69
CA GLY A 30 1.99 3.25 -13.54
C GLY A 30 0.90 2.87 -14.55
N SER A 31 -0.37 2.88 -14.12
CA SER A 31 -1.52 2.62 -14.97
C SER A 31 -1.67 3.65 -16.10
N VAL A 32 -1.41 4.93 -15.82
CA VAL A 32 -1.40 5.98 -16.86
C VAL A 32 -0.25 5.77 -17.86
N MET A 33 0.90 5.29 -17.40
CA MET A 33 2.05 5.04 -18.27
C MET A 33 1.86 3.82 -19.19
N PHE A 34 0.87 2.96 -18.93
CA PHE A 34 0.49 1.90 -19.87
C PHE A 34 -0.27 2.40 -21.10
N LEU A 35 -0.70 3.67 -21.13
CA LEU A 35 -1.36 4.21 -22.31
C LEU A 35 -0.43 4.13 -23.54
N PRO A 36 -0.97 3.88 -24.75
CA PRO A 36 -0.18 3.76 -25.98
C PRO A 36 0.70 4.97 -26.31
N ARG A 37 0.46 6.11 -25.64
CA ARG A 37 1.24 7.35 -25.77
C ARG A 37 2.65 7.24 -25.16
N PHE A 38 2.93 6.26 -24.30
CA PHE A 38 4.19 6.14 -23.57
C PHE A 38 4.94 4.81 -23.81
N PRO A 39 5.19 4.39 -25.07
CA PRO A 39 5.71 3.06 -25.37
C PRO A 39 7.12 2.82 -24.79
N SER A 40 7.96 3.85 -24.68
CA SER A 40 9.31 3.75 -24.11
C SER A 40 9.33 3.55 -22.59
N TRP A 41 8.22 3.83 -21.91
CA TRP A 41 8.13 3.77 -20.46
C TRP A 41 7.52 2.47 -19.94
N TYR A 42 7.21 1.52 -20.83
CA TYR A 42 6.48 0.31 -20.48
C TYR A 42 7.13 -0.49 -19.34
N SER A 43 8.44 -0.73 -19.40
CA SER A 43 9.14 -1.47 -18.34
C SER A 43 9.10 -0.74 -16.99
N PHE A 44 9.20 0.59 -16.99
CA PHE A 44 9.09 1.39 -15.77
C PHE A 44 7.65 1.37 -15.22
N ALA A 45 6.65 1.48 -16.10
CA ALA A 45 5.23 1.38 -15.76
C ALA A 45 4.91 0.04 -15.07
N VAL A 46 5.44 -1.07 -15.60
CA VAL A 46 5.31 -2.41 -15.00
C VAL A 46 5.86 -2.44 -13.58
N TRP A 47 7.08 -1.95 -13.37
CA TRP A 47 7.66 -1.93 -12.02
C TRP A 47 6.89 -1.03 -11.05
N LEU A 48 6.45 0.13 -11.52
CA LEU A 48 5.65 1.05 -10.71
C LEU A 48 4.29 0.43 -10.34
N PHE A 49 3.69 -0.34 -11.24
CA PHE A 49 2.48 -1.11 -10.98
C PHE A 49 2.70 -2.26 -9.99
N ILE A 50 3.77 -3.05 -10.14
CA ILE A 50 4.11 -4.15 -9.22
C ILE A 50 4.39 -3.60 -7.82
N VAL A 51 5.23 -2.58 -7.71
CA VAL A 51 5.56 -1.97 -6.41
C VAL A 51 4.33 -1.29 -5.82
N GLY A 52 3.57 -0.54 -6.62
CA GLY A 52 2.35 0.13 -6.16
C GLY A 52 1.31 -0.84 -5.62
N SER A 53 1.02 -1.92 -6.37
CA SER A 53 0.08 -2.96 -5.93
C SER A 53 0.57 -3.73 -4.70
N ALA A 54 1.86 -4.02 -4.59
CA ALA A 54 2.43 -4.66 -3.40
C ALA A 54 2.28 -3.79 -2.15
N LEU A 55 2.56 -2.48 -2.24
CA LEU A 55 2.38 -1.53 -1.14
C LEU A 55 0.91 -1.40 -0.73
N MET A 56 -0.02 -1.39 -1.69
CA MET A 56 -1.45 -1.43 -1.39
C MET A 56 -1.86 -2.69 -0.64
N LEU A 57 -1.36 -3.85 -1.07
CA LEU A 57 -1.64 -5.12 -0.40
C LEU A 57 -1.15 -5.09 1.04
N ILE A 58 0.08 -4.62 1.28
CA ILE A 58 0.62 -4.47 2.63
C ILE A 58 -0.24 -3.50 3.46
N GLY A 59 -0.65 -2.37 2.87
CA GLY A 59 -1.54 -1.41 3.53
C GLY A 59 -2.90 -2.01 3.91
N ALA A 60 -3.49 -2.80 3.03
CA ALA A 60 -4.76 -3.50 3.27
C ALA A 60 -4.63 -4.58 4.35
N LEU A 61 -3.54 -5.36 4.34
CA LEU A 61 -3.26 -6.36 5.37
C LEU A 61 -3.04 -5.72 6.74
N GLY A 62 -2.34 -4.58 6.80
CA GLY A 62 -2.16 -3.83 8.04
C GLY A 62 -3.48 -3.32 8.62
N ARG A 63 -4.39 -2.84 7.76
CA ARG A 63 -5.75 -2.44 8.16
C ARG A 63 -6.55 -3.63 8.66
N LEU A 64 -6.58 -4.73 7.91
CA LEU A 64 -7.27 -5.97 8.30
C LEU A 64 -6.77 -6.50 9.66
N ALA A 65 -5.45 -6.46 9.89
CA ALA A 65 -4.89 -6.86 11.17
C ALA A 65 -5.36 -5.98 12.33
N MET A 66 -5.55 -4.67 12.10
CA MET A 66 -6.12 -3.78 13.11
C MET A 66 -7.58 -4.11 13.40
N ASP A 67 -8.39 -4.28 12.35
CA ASP A 67 -9.82 -4.60 12.48
C ASP A 67 -10.04 -5.95 13.20
N LEU A 68 -9.12 -6.92 13.06
CA LEU A 68 -9.19 -8.21 13.74
C LEU A 68 -8.70 -8.18 15.20
N VAL A 69 -7.77 -7.27 15.54
CA VAL A 69 -7.21 -7.14 16.90
C VAL A 69 -8.10 -6.27 17.79
N GLU A 70 -8.72 -5.25 17.20
CA GLU A 70 -9.68 -4.37 17.85
C GLU A 70 -11.01 -4.42 17.06
N PRO A 71 -11.72 -5.55 17.10
CA PRO A 71 -13.08 -5.59 16.59
C PRO A 71 -13.94 -4.75 17.54
N GLU A 72 -14.29 -3.55 17.11
CA GLU A 72 -15.29 -2.69 17.77
C GLU A 72 -16.53 -3.49 18.19
#